data_AF-A0A2M7XVP2-F1
#
_entry.id   AF-A0A2M7XVP2-F1
#
_cell.length_a   1.000
_cell.length_b   1.000
_cell.length_c   1.000
_cell.angle_alpha   90.00
_cell.angle_beta   90.00
_cell.angle_gamma   90.00
#
_symmetry.space_group_name_H-M   'P 1'
#
loop_
_entity.id
_entity.type
_entity.pdbx_description
1 polymer ?
#
loop_
_entity_poly.entity_id
_entity_poly.type
_entity_poly.pdbx_seq_one_letter_code
_entity_poly.pdbx_strand_id
1 'polypeptide(L)'
;MALSGRSMRLTLYWILGLGVISLTIVNWRLELFKVAFLSIRIYDLVDILAVSFVLFKLYQIFRGSRAAQMLVGMVILIFLSIIVRFTELTGMTWLLSNLSTVWVIAFVILFQPELRRILIYVGQNPLIRFLFRVRGIHIIDEVVNALVTIQHRGWGALIVIQGDVGLRHIKEKGVQINAQVTADLL
;
A
#
# COMPACT_ATOMS: atom_id res chain seq x y z
N MET A 1 -27.44 -3.02 78.53
CA MET A 1 -27.87 -2.44 77.24
C MET A 1 -26.86 -1.35 76.87
N ALA A 2 -25.86 -1.65 76.04
CA ALA A 2 -25.88 -1.51 74.56
C ALA A 2 -25.79 -0.01 74.18
N LEU A 3 -24.80 0.55 73.47
CA LEU A 3 -23.79 0.10 72.50
C LEU A 3 -22.75 1.24 72.41
N SER A 4 -21.45 0.97 72.47
CA SER A 4 -20.57 0.64 71.33
C SER A 4 -20.11 1.86 70.49
N GLY A 5 -18.82 2.18 70.62
CA GLY A 5 -17.90 2.07 69.48
C GLY A 5 -18.07 3.02 68.30
N ARG A 6 -18.10 4.35 68.53
CA ARG A 6 -18.17 5.32 67.41
C ARG A 6 -17.01 6.31 67.27
N SER A 7 -16.13 6.48 68.26
CA SER A 7 -14.97 7.39 68.16
C SER A 7 -13.71 6.77 67.51
N MET A 8 -13.69 5.46 67.27
CA MET A 8 -12.53 4.73 66.73
C MET A 8 -12.61 4.48 65.21
N ARG A 9 -13.70 4.94 64.56
CA ARG A 9 -13.90 4.81 63.10
C ARG A 9 -13.38 6.02 62.30
N LEU A 10 -13.16 7.17 62.93
CA LEU A 10 -12.69 8.38 62.24
C LEU A 10 -11.18 8.32 61.95
N THR A 11 -10.37 7.76 62.84
CA THR A 11 -8.92 7.57 62.60
C THR A 11 -8.64 6.51 61.54
N LEU A 12 -9.48 5.46 61.46
CA LEU A 12 -9.32 4.41 60.45
C LEU A 12 -9.64 4.90 59.03
N TYR A 13 -10.58 5.84 58.87
CA TYR A 13 -10.89 6.46 57.58
C TYR A 13 -9.76 7.37 57.08
N TRP A 14 -9.06 8.08 57.97
CA TRP A 14 -7.91 8.92 57.58
C TRP A 14 -6.70 8.08 57.11
N ILE A 15 -6.46 6.90 57.70
CA ILE A 15 -5.33 6.03 57.34
C ILE A 15 -5.64 5.23 56.05
N LEU A 16 -6.88 4.76 55.88
CA LEU A 16 -7.31 4.12 54.63
C LEU A 16 -7.39 5.12 53.45
N GLY A 17 -7.77 6.37 53.71
CA GLY A 17 -7.79 7.44 52.71
C GLY A 17 -6.39 7.84 52.21
N LEU A 18 -5.40 7.92 53.11
CA LEU A 18 -4.01 8.25 52.75
C LEU A 18 -3.32 7.15 51.92
N GLY A 19 -3.63 5.88 52.17
CA GLY A 19 -3.11 4.76 51.37
C GLY A 19 -3.65 4.73 49.94
N VAL A 20 -4.92 5.10 49.74
CA VAL A 20 -5.54 5.22 48.40
C VAL A 20 -5.00 6.43 47.65
N ILE A 21 -4.78 7.56 48.34
CA ILE A 21 -4.16 8.74 47.73
C ILE A 21 -2.71 8.45 47.33
N SER A 22 -1.94 7.71 48.13
CA SER A 22 -0.59 7.27 47.76
C SER A 22 -0.58 6.27 46.60
N LEU A 23 -1.64 5.45 46.41
CA LEU A 23 -1.76 4.52 45.28
C LEU A 23 -2.28 5.18 43.99
N THR A 24 -3.07 6.26 44.08
CA THR A 24 -3.49 7.06 42.92
C THR A 24 -2.38 8.03 42.47
N ILE A 25 -1.52 8.50 43.37
CA ILE A 25 -0.39 9.37 43.05
C ILE A 25 0.75 8.61 42.33
N VAL A 26 0.81 7.27 42.40
CA VAL A 26 1.96 6.49 41.94
C VAL A 26 1.76 5.77 40.58
N ASN A 27 0.56 5.72 39.97
CA ASN A 27 0.43 4.96 38.71
C ASN A 27 -0.55 5.49 37.64
N TRP A 28 -0.50 6.78 37.35
CA TRP A 28 -0.82 7.30 36.01
C TRP A 28 0.19 8.38 35.64
N ARG A 29 1.40 7.94 35.25
CA ARG A 29 2.42 8.78 34.59
C ARG A 29 1.84 9.34 33.28
N LEU A 30 1.06 10.40 33.42
CA LEU A 30 0.84 11.43 32.42
C LEU A 30 2.14 12.22 32.32
N GLU A 31 3.12 11.68 31.60
CA GLU A 31 4.17 12.51 31.01
C GLU A 31 3.73 12.97 29.61
N LEU A 32 2.56 13.63 29.56
CA LEU A 32 2.00 14.24 28.35
C LEU A 32 2.41 15.70 28.17
N PHE A 33 3.28 16.25 29.02
CA PHE A 33 3.82 17.60 28.87
C PHE A 33 5.32 17.66 29.18
N LYS A 34 6.12 17.20 28.22
CA LYS A 34 7.50 17.69 28.05
C LYS A 34 7.76 17.97 26.57
N VAL A 35 7.25 19.12 26.13
CA VAL A 35 7.82 19.86 25.00
C VAL A 35 9.22 20.31 25.43
N ALA A 36 10.22 19.42 25.31
CA ALA A 36 11.65 19.77 25.39
C ALA A 36 12.62 18.58 25.22
N PHE A 37 12.20 17.32 25.36
CA PHE A 37 13.13 16.18 25.33
C PHE A 37 12.66 15.09 24.37
N LEU A 38 13.08 15.23 23.12
CA LEU A 38 13.27 14.12 22.19
C LEU A 38 14.22 13.11 22.86
N SER A 39 13.70 12.21 23.69
CA SER A 39 14.34 10.93 23.91
C SER A 39 14.18 10.15 22.60
N ILE A 40 14.95 10.53 21.59
CA ILE A 40 15.15 9.73 20.40
C ILE A 40 15.80 8.46 20.91
N ARG A 41 14.99 7.45 21.18
CA ARG A 41 15.53 6.11 21.34
C ARG A 41 16.05 5.73 19.97
N ILE A 42 17.14 4.96 19.93
CA ILE A 42 17.68 4.44 18.66
C ILE A 42 16.56 3.71 17.88
N TYR A 43 15.62 3.10 18.60
CA TYR A 43 14.41 2.52 18.03
C TYR A 43 13.49 3.52 17.31
N ASP A 44 13.28 4.73 17.84
CA ASP A 44 12.47 5.76 17.18
C ASP A 44 13.17 6.28 15.91
N LEU A 45 14.50 6.38 15.94
CA LEU A 45 15.28 6.76 14.76
C LEU A 45 15.19 5.68 13.66
N VAL A 46 15.30 4.41 14.05
CA VAL A 46 15.17 3.26 13.15
C VAL A 46 13.74 3.15 12.60
N ASP A 47 12.73 3.39 13.42
CA ASP A 47 11.32 3.38 13.01
C ASP A 47 11.02 4.51 12.03
N ILE A 48 11.45 5.74 12.32
CA ILE A 48 11.29 6.88 11.41
C ILE A 48 12.03 6.62 10.10
N LEU A 49 13.26 6.08 10.12
CA LEU A 49 13.99 5.71 8.91
C LEU A 49 13.28 4.63 8.11
N ALA A 50 12.76 3.60 8.77
CA ALA A 50 12.03 2.51 8.14
C ALA A 50 10.73 3.02 7.49
N VAL A 51 9.92 3.78 8.24
CA VAL A 51 8.69 4.41 7.74
C VAL A 51 9.00 5.38 6.61
N SER A 52 10.00 6.24 6.74
CA SER A 52 10.42 7.15 5.66
C SER A 52 10.87 6.40 4.42
N PHE A 53 11.62 5.30 4.55
CA PHE A 53 12.05 4.50 3.41
C PHE A 53 10.84 3.86 2.70
N VAL A 54 9.89 3.30 3.46
CA VAL A 54 8.65 2.74 2.91
C VAL A 54 7.83 3.83 2.20
N LEU A 55 7.64 4.99 2.84
CA LEU A 55 6.93 6.13 2.24
C LEU A 55 7.62 6.66 1.00
N PHE A 56 8.95 6.73 0.99
CA PHE A 56 9.73 7.15 -0.18
C PHE A 56 9.54 6.17 -1.34
N LYS A 57 9.59 4.86 -1.06
CA LYS A 57 9.31 3.82 -2.07
C LYS A 57 7.87 3.89 -2.58
N LEU A 58 6.90 4.11 -1.69
CA LEU A 58 5.50 4.34 -2.06
C LEU A 58 5.40 5.56 -3.00
N TYR A 59 5.97 6.69 -2.59
CA TYR A 59 5.98 7.92 -3.38
C TYR A 59 6.57 7.68 -4.77
N GLN A 60 7.68 6.95 -4.87
CA GLN A 60 8.31 6.62 -6.15
C GLN A 60 7.40 5.78 -7.06
N ILE A 61 6.59 4.87 -6.50
CA ILE A 61 5.62 4.05 -7.25
C ILE A 61 4.42 4.89 -7.72
N PHE A 62 3.97 5.82 -6.87
CA PHE A 62 2.84 6.69 -7.20
C PHE A 62 3.24 7.80 -8.20
N ARG A 63 4.48 8.29 -8.15
CA ARG A 63 4.96 9.39 -8.99
C ARG A 63 4.88 9.03 -10.48
N GLY A 64 4.13 9.83 -11.24
CA GLY A 64 3.96 9.65 -12.69
C GLY A 64 2.84 8.69 -13.08
N SER A 65 2.13 8.09 -12.12
CA SER A 65 0.93 7.31 -12.41
C SER A 65 -0.30 8.22 -12.53
N ARG A 66 -1.19 7.92 -13.49
CA ARG A 66 -2.53 8.53 -13.55
C ARG A 66 -3.32 8.29 -12.25
N ALA A 67 -3.08 7.15 -11.60
CA ALA A 67 -3.66 6.80 -10.31
C ALA A 67 -3.31 7.80 -9.19
N ALA A 68 -2.09 8.35 -9.18
CA ALA A 68 -1.69 9.34 -8.17
C ALA A 68 -2.45 10.66 -8.32
N GLN A 69 -2.65 11.14 -9.56
CA GLN A 69 -3.47 12.32 -9.81
C GLN A 69 -4.92 12.11 -9.36
N MET A 70 -5.47 10.92 -9.62
CA MET A 70 -6.82 10.54 -9.16
C MET A 70 -6.91 10.48 -7.63
N LEU A 71 -5.90 9.90 -6.97
CA LEU A 71 -5.82 9.84 -5.50
C LEU A 71 -5.76 11.23 -4.87
N VAL A 72 -4.95 12.15 -5.42
CA VAL A 72 -4.88 13.53 -4.94
C VAL A 72 -6.24 14.23 -5.09
N GLY A 73 -6.92 14.07 -6.22
CA GLY A 73 -8.28 14.60 -6.42
C GLY A 73 -9.29 14.06 -5.40
N MET A 74 -9.22 12.75 -5.12
CA MET A 74 -10.05 12.08 -4.10
C MET A 74 -9.82 12.66 -2.70
N VAL A 75 -8.56 12.82 -2.30
CA VAL A 75 -8.20 13.38 -0.98
C VAL A 75 -8.71 14.81 -0.84
N ILE A 76 -8.55 15.65 -1.87
CA ILE A 76 -9.04 17.03 -1.87
C ILE A 76 -10.56 17.08 -1.67
N LEU A 77 -11.32 16.23 -2.36
CA LEU A 77 -12.78 16.18 -2.23
C LEU A 77 -13.24 15.72 -0.85
N ILE A 78 -12.57 14.73 -0.27
CA ILE A 78 -12.84 14.29 1.11
C ILE A 78 -12.56 15.44 2.08
N PHE A 79 -11.43 16.11 1.92
CA PHE A 79 -11.04 17.24 2.77
C PHE A 79 -12.07 18.39 2.68
N LEU A 80 -12.49 18.74 1.47
CA LEU A 80 -13.50 19.77 1.25
C LEU A 80 -14.85 19.40 1.86
N SER A 81 -15.25 18.12 1.75
CA SER A 81 -16.49 17.60 2.37
C SER A 81 -16.48 17.71 3.89
N ILE A 82 -15.32 17.45 4.51
CA ILE A 82 -15.14 17.62 5.95
C ILE A 82 -15.29 19.10 6.33
N ILE A 83 -14.59 20.01 5.64
CA ILE A 83 -14.64 21.45 5.91
C ILE A 83 -16.09 21.97 5.80
N VAL A 84 -16.79 21.61 4.73
CA VAL A 84 -18.17 22.07 4.49
C VAL A 84 -19.13 21.59 5.58
N ARG A 85 -18.99 20.33 6.02
CA ARG A 85 -19.80 19.78 7.13
C ARG A 85 -19.51 20.49 8.45
N PHE A 86 -18.25 20.83 8.72
CA PHE A 86 -17.87 21.61 9.90
C PHE A 86 -18.42 23.04 9.88
N THR A 87 -18.58 23.64 8.70
CA THR A 87 -19.17 24.98 8.55
C THR A 87 -20.71 24.99 8.54
N GLU A 88 -21.37 23.84 8.75
CA GLU A 88 -22.85 23.69 8.79
C GLU A 88 -23.58 24.29 7.57
N LEU A 89 -22.92 24.39 6.41
CA LEU A 89 -23.53 24.93 5.19
C LEU A 89 -24.50 23.89 4.60
N THR A 90 -25.79 24.02 4.91
CA THR A 90 -26.83 23.06 4.51
C THR A 90 -26.89 22.84 2.99
N GLY A 91 -26.80 23.92 2.20
CA GLY A 91 -26.83 23.85 0.74
C GLY A 91 -25.63 23.12 0.13
N MET A 92 -24.41 23.43 0.60
CA MET A 92 -23.21 22.74 0.12
C MET A 92 -23.15 21.30 0.62
N THR A 93 -23.63 21.02 1.84
CA THR A 93 -23.70 19.65 2.38
C THR A 93 -24.64 18.79 1.55
N TRP A 94 -25.80 19.32 1.17
CA TRP A 94 -26.73 18.64 0.26
C TRP A 94 -26.10 18.39 -1.12
N LEU A 95 -25.43 19.39 -1.70
CA LEU A 95 -24.78 19.26 -3.00
C LEU A 95 -23.65 18.22 -2.98
N LEU A 96 -22.77 18.28 -1.98
CA LEU A 96 -21.68 17.32 -1.81
C LEU A 96 -22.17 15.91 -1.50
N SER A 97 -23.30 15.75 -0.79
CA SER A 97 -23.91 14.45 -0.56
C SER A 97 -24.35 13.81 -1.87
N ASN A 98 -25.01 14.55 -2.75
CA ASN A 98 -25.41 14.05 -4.07
C ASN A 98 -24.20 13.74 -4.96
N LEU A 99 -23.20 14.62 -4.97
CA LEU A 99 -21.96 14.40 -5.72
C LEU A 99 -21.19 13.18 -5.20
N SER A 100 -21.19 12.90 -3.89
CA SER A 100 -20.46 11.77 -3.32
C SER A 100 -20.93 10.43 -3.89
N THR A 101 -22.25 10.25 -4.11
CA THR A 101 -22.82 9.04 -4.70
C THR A 101 -22.32 8.80 -6.13
N VAL A 102 -22.30 9.86 -6.95
CA VAL A 102 -21.78 9.80 -8.33
C VAL A 102 -20.26 9.57 -8.32
N TRP A 103 -19.56 10.18 -7.37
CA TRP A 103 -18.11 10.06 -7.24
C TRP A 103 -17.66 8.64 -6.88
N VAL A 104 -18.39 7.91 -6.04
CA VAL A 104 -18.07 6.51 -5.72
C VAL A 104 -18.12 5.64 -6.98
N ILE A 105 -19.14 5.83 -7.83
CA ILE A 105 -19.28 5.07 -9.08
C ILE A 105 -18.14 5.43 -10.04
N ALA A 106 -17.87 6.72 -10.22
CA ALA A 106 -16.77 7.19 -11.05
C ALA A 106 -15.41 6.66 -10.56
N PHE A 107 -15.18 6.66 -9.25
CA PHE A 107 -13.99 6.10 -8.63
C PHE A 107 -13.81 4.62 -8.95
N VAL A 108 -14.85 3.80 -8.77
CA VAL A 108 -14.78 2.36 -9.08
C VAL A 108 -14.44 2.15 -10.55
N ILE A 109 -15.09 2.87 -11.48
CA ILE A 109 -14.81 2.77 -12.93
C ILE A 109 -13.38 3.21 -13.26
N LEU A 110 -12.91 4.30 -12.64
CA LEU A 110 -11.58 4.84 -12.89
C LEU A 110 -10.46 3.97 -12.30
N PHE A 111 -10.71 3.27 -11.20
CA PHE A 111 -9.71 2.39 -10.55
C PHE A 111 -9.75 0.93 -11.02
N GLN A 112 -10.79 0.53 -11.75
CA GLN A 112 -10.89 -0.82 -12.35
C GLN A 112 -9.64 -1.22 -13.17
N PRO A 113 -9.12 -0.41 -14.11
CA PRO A 113 -7.95 -0.78 -14.92
C PRO A 113 -6.67 -0.96 -14.09
N GLU A 114 -6.51 -0.16 -13.03
CA GLU A 114 -5.36 -0.10 -12.14
C GLU A 114 -5.33 -1.33 -11.24
N LEU A 115 -6.45 -1.68 -10.61
CA LEU A 115 -6.58 -2.90 -9.81
C LEU A 115 -6.27 -4.15 -10.65
N ARG A 116 -6.79 -4.19 -11.89
CA ARG A 116 -6.45 -5.25 -12.85
C ARG A 116 -4.95 -5.32 -13.12
N ARG A 117 -4.31 -4.17 -13.34
CA ARG A 117 -2.87 -4.10 -13.63
C ARG A 117 -2.03 -4.56 -12.43
N ILE A 118 -2.40 -4.18 -11.21
CA ILE A 118 -1.69 -4.58 -9.98
C ILE A 118 -1.78 -6.09 -9.79
N LEU A 119 -2.95 -6.71 -9.95
CA LEU A 119 -3.10 -8.17 -9.88
C LEU A 119 -2.22 -8.90 -10.89
N ILE A 120 -2.15 -8.38 -12.11
CA ILE A 120 -1.30 -8.92 -13.17
C ILE A 120 0.18 -8.81 -12.79
N TYR A 121 0.62 -7.71 -12.19
CA TYR A 121 2.01 -7.54 -11.74
C TYR A 121 2.35 -8.44 -10.56
N VAL A 122 1.48 -8.53 -9.55
CA VAL A 122 1.68 -9.36 -8.35
C VAL A 122 1.69 -10.85 -8.73
N GLY A 123 0.85 -11.27 -9.67
CA GLY A 123 0.82 -12.64 -10.18
C GLY A 123 2.01 -13.04 -11.05
N GLN A 124 2.84 -12.09 -11.49
CA GLN A 124 4.02 -12.34 -12.34
C GLN A 124 5.35 -12.26 -11.57
N ASN A 125 5.30 -12.26 -10.24
CA ASN A 125 6.48 -12.10 -9.39
C ASN A 125 7.57 -13.15 -9.74
N PRO A 126 8.81 -12.74 -10.07
CA PRO A 126 9.89 -13.62 -10.53
C PRO A 126 10.25 -14.78 -9.58
N LEU A 127 9.87 -14.69 -8.30
CA LEU A 127 9.95 -15.78 -7.32
C LEU A 127 9.18 -17.05 -7.76
N ILE A 128 8.04 -16.91 -8.43
CA ILE A 128 7.26 -18.05 -8.95
C ILE A 128 7.90 -18.62 -10.22
N ARG A 129 8.55 -17.76 -11.03
CA ARG A 129 9.20 -18.15 -12.30
C ARG A 129 10.47 -18.98 -12.08
N PHE A 130 11.17 -18.78 -10.96
CA PHE A 130 12.40 -19.52 -10.62
C PHE A 130 12.16 -21.03 -10.48
N LEU A 131 10.94 -21.46 -10.11
CA LEU A 131 10.57 -22.88 -9.99
C LEU A 131 10.45 -23.60 -11.35
N PHE A 132 10.34 -22.87 -12.47
CA PHE A 132 10.18 -23.41 -13.83
C PHE A 132 11.44 -23.33 -14.70
N ARG A 133 12.60 -22.95 -14.13
CA ARG A 133 13.80 -22.54 -14.88
C ARG A 133 14.53 -23.66 -15.65
N VAL A 134 14.16 -24.93 -15.47
CA VAL A 134 14.87 -26.07 -16.10
C VAL A 134 14.71 -26.11 -17.64
N ARG A 135 13.71 -25.44 -18.22
CA ARG A 135 13.52 -25.38 -19.70
C ARG A 135 14.25 -24.24 -20.42
N GLY A 136 14.90 -23.31 -19.70
CA GLY A 136 15.39 -22.07 -20.29
C GLY A 136 16.65 -22.20 -21.17
N ILE A 137 17.48 -23.22 -20.96
CA ILE A 137 18.79 -23.33 -21.61
C ILE A 137 18.63 -23.71 -23.10
N HIS A 138 17.77 -24.67 -23.43
CA HIS A 138 17.54 -25.09 -24.82
C HIS A 138 16.95 -23.99 -25.72
N ILE A 139 16.13 -23.09 -25.18
CA ILE A 139 15.46 -22.05 -25.98
C ILE A 139 16.47 -21.01 -26.47
N ILE A 140 17.51 -20.71 -25.67
CA ILE A 140 18.52 -19.71 -26.03
C ILE A 140 19.36 -20.22 -27.21
N ASP A 141 19.80 -21.47 -27.15
CA ASP A 141 20.61 -22.08 -28.21
C ASP A 141 19.87 -22.09 -29.56
N GLU A 142 18.58 -22.42 -29.55
CA GLU A 142 17.75 -22.41 -30.76
C GLU A 142 17.53 -21.01 -31.34
N VAL A 143 17.34 -20.00 -30.49
CA VAL A 143 17.22 -18.60 -30.94
C VAL A 143 18.53 -18.11 -31.55
N VAL A 144 19.68 -18.48 -30.98
CA VAL A 144 21.00 -18.12 -31.53
C VAL A 144 21.21 -18.76 -32.90
N ASN A 145 20.91 -20.05 -33.04
CA ASN A 145 21.00 -20.77 -34.32
C ASN A 145 20.09 -20.17 -35.40
N ALA A 146 18.87 -19.77 -35.04
CA ALA A 146 17.94 -19.08 -35.94
C ALA A 146 18.53 -17.74 -36.41
N LEU A 147 19.06 -16.93 -35.49
CA LEU A 147 19.64 -15.63 -35.80
C LEU A 147 20.85 -15.73 -36.74
N VAL A 148 21.71 -16.74 -36.56
CA VAL A 148 22.84 -17.01 -37.46
C VAL A 148 22.31 -17.33 -38.87
N THR A 149 21.27 -18.14 -38.98
CA THR A 149 20.64 -18.50 -40.27
C THR A 149 20.01 -17.27 -40.95
N ILE A 150 19.30 -16.44 -40.19
CA ILE A 150 18.68 -15.19 -40.66
C ILE A 150 19.76 -14.21 -41.15
N GLN A 151 20.87 -14.08 -40.40
CA GLN A 151 22.03 -13.26 -40.77
C GLN A 151 22.64 -13.73 -42.09
N HIS A 152 22.93 -15.02 -42.25
CA HIS A 152 23.52 -15.57 -43.47
C HIS A 152 22.62 -15.37 -44.71
N ARG A 153 21.30 -15.39 -44.53
CA ARG A 153 20.33 -15.17 -45.62
C ARG A 153 20.03 -13.68 -45.90
N GLY A 154 20.49 -12.77 -45.05
CA GLY A 154 20.21 -11.34 -45.16
C GLY A 154 18.76 -10.97 -44.88
N TRP A 155 18.06 -11.75 -44.06
CA TRP A 155 16.66 -11.49 -43.69
C TRP A 155 16.56 -10.59 -42.46
N GLY A 156 15.50 -9.78 -42.38
CA GLY A 156 15.18 -8.98 -41.20
C GLY A 156 14.17 -9.71 -40.31
N ALA A 157 14.47 -9.83 -39.02
CA ALA A 157 13.58 -10.46 -38.04
C ALA A 157 13.44 -9.60 -36.78
N LEU A 158 12.23 -9.62 -36.19
CA LEU A 158 11.94 -8.99 -34.90
C LEU A 158 11.49 -10.07 -33.92
N ILE A 159 12.39 -10.44 -33.01
CA ILE A 159 12.12 -11.44 -31.98
C ILE A 159 11.86 -10.71 -30.65
N VAL A 160 10.71 -10.98 -30.04
CA VAL A 160 10.32 -10.38 -28.75
C VAL A 160 10.28 -11.47 -27.68
N ILE A 161 11.17 -11.37 -26.70
CA ILE A 161 11.22 -12.29 -25.55
C ILE A 161 10.37 -11.71 -24.41
N GLN A 162 9.38 -12.46 -23.95
CA GLN A 162 8.51 -12.02 -22.84
C GLN A 162 9.30 -12.00 -21.51
N GLY A 163 9.52 -10.79 -20.99
CA GLY A 163 10.06 -10.57 -19.64
C GLY A 163 9.01 -10.76 -18.53
N ASP A 164 9.07 -9.92 -17.51
CA ASP A 164 8.16 -9.98 -16.34
C ASP A 164 6.75 -9.47 -16.63
N VAL A 165 6.59 -8.67 -17.68
CA VAL A 165 5.28 -8.13 -18.10
C VAL A 165 4.75 -8.95 -19.26
N GLY A 166 3.58 -9.56 -19.06
CA GLY A 166 2.90 -10.35 -20.07
C GLY A 166 2.50 -9.54 -21.30
N LEU A 167 2.84 -10.05 -22.48
CA LEU A 167 2.62 -9.41 -23.77
C LEU A 167 1.23 -9.71 -24.37
N ARG A 168 0.24 -10.08 -23.53
CA ARG A 168 -1.06 -10.62 -23.97
C ARG A 168 -1.79 -9.72 -24.96
N HIS A 169 -1.79 -8.41 -24.70
CA HIS A 169 -2.40 -7.38 -25.57
C HIS A 169 -1.72 -7.24 -26.94
N ILE A 170 -0.45 -7.61 -27.05
CA ILE A 170 0.29 -7.61 -28.31
C ILE A 170 0.08 -8.95 -29.04
N LYS A 171 0.05 -10.06 -28.29
CA LYS A 171 -0.16 -11.41 -28.82
C LYS A 171 -1.53 -11.57 -29.51
N GLU A 172 -2.56 -10.91 -28.99
CA GLU A 172 -3.93 -10.95 -29.55
C GLU A 172 -4.03 -10.33 -30.96
N LYS A 173 -3.08 -9.49 -31.37
CA LYS A 173 -3.05 -8.91 -32.73
C LYS A 173 -2.33 -9.78 -33.75
N GLY A 174 -1.64 -10.83 -33.32
CA GLY A 174 -0.86 -11.73 -34.18
C GLY A 174 -1.57 -13.06 -34.43
N VAL A 175 -0.97 -13.87 -35.31
CA VAL A 175 -1.39 -15.26 -35.52
C VAL A 175 -0.76 -16.13 -34.43
N GLN A 176 -1.58 -16.88 -33.70
CA GLN A 176 -1.07 -17.76 -32.65
C GLN A 176 -0.51 -19.04 -33.25
N ILE A 177 0.80 -19.21 -33.09
CA ILE A 177 1.50 -20.45 -33.44
C ILE A 177 1.94 -21.10 -32.13
N ASN A 178 1.22 -22.15 -31.71
CA ASN A 178 1.51 -22.88 -30.47
C ASN A 178 2.58 -23.95 -30.74
N ALA A 179 3.77 -23.53 -31.15
CA ALA A 179 4.88 -24.41 -31.46
C ALA A 179 6.02 -24.31 -30.44
N GLN A 180 6.87 -25.34 -30.40
CA GLN A 180 8.14 -25.26 -29.68
C GLN A 180 9.12 -24.39 -30.46
N VAL A 181 9.98 -23.67 -29.75
CA VAL A 181 10.99 -22.81 -30.37
C VAL A 181 12.11 -23.69 -30.90
N THR A 182 12.27 -23.74 -32.22
CA THR A 182 13.34 -24.44 -32.94
C THR A 182 13.90 -23.52 -34.02
N ALA A 183 15.20 -23.63 -34.34
CA ALA A 183 15.82 -22.78 -35.35
C ALA A 183 15.14 -22.86 -36.72
N ASP A 184 14.64 -24.04 -37.12
CA ASP A 184 13.96 -24.21 -38.41
C ASP A 184 12.60 -23.52 -38.51
N LEU A 185 11.99 -23.19 -37.37
CA LEU A 185 10.68 -22.53 -37.32
C LEU A 185 10.80 -21.00 -37.27
N LEU A 186 11.95 -20.47 -36.84
CA LEU A 186 12.25 -19.05 -36.68
C LEU A 186 12.91 -18.47 -37.95
#